data_AF-A0A7C0ZYI5-F1
#
_entry.id   AF-A0A7C0ZYI5-F1
#
_cell.length_a   1.000
_cell.length_b   1.000
_cell.length_c   1.000
_cell.angle_alpha   90.00
_cell.angle_beta   90.00
_cell.angle_gamma   90.00
#
_symmetry.space_group_name_H-M   'P 1'
#
loop_
_entity.id
_entity.type
_entity.pdbx_description
1 polymer ?
#
loop_
_entity_poly.entity_id
_entity_poly.type
_entity_poly.pdbx_seq_one_letter_code
_entity_poly.pdbx_strand_id
1 'polypeptide(L)'
;PENLPRVLPPGTRAVLDARAWPRPPIFDWLREQGRISDPELYRTFNCGIGMVAAVAPDALEPSLDLLARHGESAWHIGRVERSADPAPAVEIG
;
A
#
# COMPACT_ATOMS: atom_id res chain seq x y z
N PRO A 1 2.04 -5.86 5.15
CA PRO A 1 3.05 -4.80 5.36
C PRO A 1 3.24 -4.48 6.86
N GLU A 2 4.35 -4.88 7.47
CA GLU A 2 4.69 -4.47 8.85
C GLU A 2 5.10 -3.00 8.95
N ASN A 3 5.47 -2.36 7.84
CA ASN A 3 6.01 -1.01 7.85
C ASN A 3 4.92 0.07 7.96
N LEU A 4 3.79 -0.11 7.26
CA LEU A 4 2.74 0.91 7.18
C LEU A 4 2.03 1.19 8.52
N PRO A 5 1.74 0.20 9.39
CA PRO A 5 1.18 0.48 10.72
C PRO A 5 2.06 1.38 11.60
N ARG A 6 3.39 1.38 11.40
CA ARG A 6 4.35 2.14 12.25
C ARG A 6 4.24 3.65 12.08
N VAL A 7 3.68 4.11 10.96
CA VAL A 7 3.54 5.54 10.63
C VAL A 7 2.09 6.03 10.78
N LEU A 8 1.15 5.13 11.05
CA LEU A 8 -0.25 5.47 11.22
C LEU A 8 -0.53 5.98 12.64
N PRO A 9 -1.34 7.04 12.79
CA PRO A 9 -1.79 7.48 14.11
C PRO A 9 -2.59 6.39 14.85
N PRO A 10 -2.59 6.39 16.20
CA PRO A 10 -3.47 5.53 16.99
C PRO A 10 -4.94 5.71 16.60
N GLY A 11 -5.72 4.62 16.63
CA GLY A 11 -7.14 4.67 16.27
C GLY A 11 -7.39 4.88 14.77
N THR A 12 -6.43 4.51 13.91
CA THR A 12 -6.59 4.58 12.45
C THR A 12 -6.25 3.26 11.78
N ARG A 13 -6.82 3.04 10.58
CA ARG A 13 -6.45 1.92 9.69
C ARG A 13 -6.20 2.43 8.28
N ALA A 14 -5.24 1.83 7.58
CA ALA A 14 -5.11 2.00 6.14
C ALA A 14 -5.93 0.92 5.43
N VAL A 15 -6.77 1.34 4.48
CA VAL A 15 -7.54 0.45 3.60
C VAL A 15 -6.99 0.60 2.19
N LEU A 16 -6.34 -0.45 1.69
CA LEU A 16 -5.65 -0.49 0.40
C LEU A 16 -6.41 -1.36 -0.60
N ASP A 17 -6.40 -0.99 -1.89
CA ASP A 17 -6.90 -1.83 -3.00
C ASP A 17 -5.69 -2.41 -3.75
N ALA A 18 -5.49 -3.73 -3.66
CA ALA A 18 -4.38 -4.41 -4.31
C ALA A 18 -4.38 -4.30 -5.85
N ARG A 19 -5.52 -3.92 -6.44
CA ARG A 19 -5.67 -3.73 -7.89
C ARG A 19 -5.32 -2.31 -8.34
N ALA A 20 -5.04 -1.41 -7.39
CA ALA A 20 -4.71 -0.02 -7.69
C ALA A 20 -3.32 0.17 -8.30
N TRP A 21 -2.44 -0.84 -8.23
CA TRP A 21 -1.14 -0.82 -8.87
C TRP A 21 -0.85 -2.16 -9.55
N PRO A 22 0.00 -2.17 -10.59
CA PRO A 22 0.42 -3.41 -11.22
C PRO A 22 1.39 -4.17 -10.30
N ARG A 23 1.01 -5.38 -9.88
CA ARG A 23 1.93 -6.29 -9.20
C ARG A 23 2.99 -6.80 -10.21
N PRO A 24 4.30 -6.70 -9.91
CA PRO A 24 5.31 -7.24 -10.80
C PRO A 24 5.20 -8.77 -10.98
N PRO A 25 5.36 -9.32 -12.21
CA PRO A 25 5.13 -10.75 -12.49
C PRO A 25 5.98 -11.72 -11.68
N ILE A 26 7.14 -11.28 -11.20
CA ILE A 26 8.01 -12.10 -10.34
C ILE A 26 7.31 -12.53 -9.05
N PHE A 27 6.38 -11.71 -8.53
CA PHE A 27 5.63 -12.04 -7.32
C PHE A 27 4.52 -13.05 -7.60
N ASP A 28 3.92 -13.05 -8.81
CA ASP A 28 2.97 -14.09 -9.23
C ASP A 28 3.68 -15.44 -9.35
N TRP A 29 4.84 -15.44 -9.99
CA TRP A 29 5.69 -16.63 -10.08
C TRP A 29 6.10 -17.14 -8.69
N LEU A 30 6.54 -16.25 -7.79
CA LEU A 30 6.96 -16.62 -6.44
C LEU A 30 5.79 -17.22 -5.64
N ARG A 31 4.61 -16.63 -5.75
CA ARG A 31 3.38 -17.11 -5.12
C ARG A 31 3.05 -18.52 -5.59
N GLU A 32 3.12 -18.77 -6.90
CA GLU A 32 2.82 -20.07 -7.51
C GLU A 32 3.85 -21.15 -7.15
N GLN A 33 5.15 -20.86 -7.29
CA GLN A 33 6.20 -21.84 -7.01
C GLN A 33 6.39 -22.09 -5.51
N GLY A 34 6.26 -21.05 -4.69
CA GLY A 34 6.40 -21.13 -3.24
C GLY A 34 5.13 -21.58 -2.52
N ARG A 35 3.99 -21.69 -3.22
CA ARG A 35 2.65 -21.91 -2.62
C ARG A 35 2.32 -20.91 -1.51
N ILE A 36 2.72 -19.65 -1.71
CA ILE A 36 2.54 -18.57 -0.74
C ILE A 36 1.13 -18.00 -0.90
N SER A 37 0.43 -17.73 0.20
CA SER A 37 -0.87 -17.06 0.16
C SER A 37 -0.70 -15.56 -0.12
N ASP A 38 -1.68 -14.90 -0.76
CA ASP A 38 -1.60 -13.44 -1.00
C ASP A 38 -1.38 -12.62 0.29
N PRO A 39 -2.05 -12.92 1.43
CA PRO A 39 -1.78 -12.21 2.69
C PRO A 39 -0.34 -12.36 3.18
N GLU A 40 0.27 -13.52 3.00
CA GLU A 40 1.66 -13.79 3.38
C GLU A 40 2.65 -13.11 2.43
N LEU A 41 2.31 -13.06 1.14
CA LEU A 41 3.09 -12.35 0.11
C LEU A 41 3.17 -10.85 0.44
N TYR A 42 2.05 -10.20 0.78
CA TYR A 42 2.01 -8.78 1.18
C TYR A 42 2.61 -8.50 2.56
N ARG A 43 2.76 -9.51 3.42
CA ARG A 43 3.47 -9.38 4.70
C ARG A 43 4.98 -9.44 4.51
N THR A 44 5.45 -10.27 3.58
CA THR A 44 6.87 -10.55 3.37
C THR A 44 7.52 -9.64 2.33
N PHE A 45 6.79 -9.27 1.27
CA PHE A 45 7.32 -8.54 0.13
C PHE A 45 6.61 -7.21 -0.09
N ASN A 46 7.31 -6.30 -0.77
CA ASN A 46 6.77 -4.99 -1.14
C ASN A 46 5.68 -5.06 -2.23
N CYS A 47 5.63 -6.16 -2.98
CA CYS A 47 4.71 -6.40 -4.09
C CYS A 47 4.63 -5.25 -5.11
N GLY A 48 5.76 -4.55 -5.34
CA GLY A 48 5.85 -3.42 -6.28
C GLY A 48 5.75 -2.03 -5.63
N ILE A 49 5.44 -1.93 -4.34
CA ILE A 49 5.33 -0.64 -3.64
C ILE A 49 6.56 -0.42 -2.74
N GLY A 50 7.52 0.36 -3.23
CA GLY A 50 8.75 0.69 -2.47
C GLY A 50 8.52 1.73 -1.36
N MET A 51 7.57 2.64 -1.55
CA MET A 51 7.27 3.75 -0.64
C MET A 51 5.76 4.03 -0.61
N VAL A 52 5.27 4.46 0.56
CA VAL A 52 3.89 4.94 0.73
C VAL A 52 3.95 6.33 1.36
N ALA A 53 3.18 7.28 0.79
CA ALA A 53 2.98 8.60 1.33
C ALA A 53 1.50 8.83 1.63
N ALA A 54 1.20 9.38 2.80
CA ALA A 54 -0.15 9.84 3.14
C ALA A 54 -0.24 11.35 2.89
N VAL A 55 -1.21 11.76 2.09
CA VAL A 55 -1.45 13.17 1.76
C VAL A 55 -2.91 13.53 2.05
N ALA A 56 -3.19 14.83 2.20
CA ALA A 56 -4.55 15.30 2.28
C ALA A 56 -5.30 15.05 0.95
N PRO A 57 -6.63 14.84 0.95
CA PRO A 57 -7.38 14.50 -0.26
C PRO A 57 -7.24 15.52 -1.40
N ASP A 58 -7.12 16.80 -1.07
CA ASP A 58 -6.92 17.91 -2.01
C ASP A 58 -5.51 17.96 -2.61
N ALA A 59 -4.53 17.32 -1.96
CA ALA A 59 -3.16 17.21 -2.44
C ALA A 59 -2.90 15.94 -3.27
N LEU A 60 -3.88 15.05 -3.45
CA LEU A 60 -3.70 13.77 -4.15
C LEU A 60 -3.22 13.96 -5.60
N GLU A 61 -4.02 14.60 -6.44
CA GLU A 61 -3.70 14.81 -7.87
C GLU A 61 -2.41 15.65 -8.03
N PRO A 62 -2.21 16.78 -7.32
CA PRO A 62 -0.95 17.52 -7.38
C PRO A 62 0.29 16.68 -7.02
N SER A 63 0.17 15.75 -6.07
CA SER A 63 1.28 14.88 -5.67
C SER A 63 1.60 13.83 -6.73
N LEU A 64 0.58 13.23 -7.34
CA LEU A 64 0.77 12.27 -8.44
C LEU A 64 1.42 12.95 -9.65
N ASP A 65 0.94 14.14 -10.02
CA ASP A 65 1.52 14.95 -11.08
C ASP A 65 2.99 15.29 -10.81
N LEU A 66 3.31 15.69 -9.58
CA LEU A 66 4.68 16.00 -9.19
C LEU A 66 5.59 14.78 -9.36
N LEU A 67 5.18 13.62 -8.85
CA LEU A 67 5.95 12.37 -8.94
C LEU A 67 6.16 11.97 -10.40
N ALA A 68 5.11 12.05 -11.24
CA ALA A 68 5.21 11.75 -12.66
C ALA A 68 6.21 12.69 -13.39
N ARG A 69 6.23 13.98 -13.07
CA ARG A 69 7.20 14.95 -13.63
C ARG A 69 8.65 14.65 -13.25
N HIS A 70 8.86 13.96 -12.13
CA HIS A 70 10.17 13.50 -11.68
C HIS A 70 10.52 12.09 -12.18
N GLY A 71 9.68 11.49 -13.03
CA GLY A 71 9.93 10.17 -13.63
C GLY A 71 9.53 9.00 -12.72
N GLU A 72 8.82 9.26 -11.62
CA GLU A 72 8.36 8.22 -10.70
C GLU A 72 7.00 7.66 -11.11
N SER A 73 6.80 6.37 -10.88
CA SER A 73 5.50 5.72 -11.02
C SER A 73 4.79 5.69 -9.68
N ALA A 74 3.65 6.37 -9.57
CA ALA A 74 2.87 6.47 -8.34
C ALA A 74 1.38 6.22 -8.60
N TRP A 75 0.70 5.64 -7.62
CA TRP A 75 -0.71 5.29 -7.71
C TRP A 75 -1.44 5.73 -6.44
N HIS A 76 -2.71 6.09 -6.57
CA HIS A 76 -3.61 6.20 -5.43
C HIS A 76 -4.01 4.78 -4.99
N ILE A 77 -3.35 4.27 -3.96
CA ILE A 77 -3.49 2.87 -3.53
C ILE A 77 -4.55 2.63 -2.45
N GLY A 78 -5.14 3.68 -1.88
CA GLY A 78 -6.09 3.53 -0.77
C GLY A 78 -6.22 4.78 0.10
N ARG A 79 -6.80 4.61 1.28
CA ARG A 79 -7.12 5.69 2.21
C ARG A 79 -6.89 5.31 3.66
N VAL A 80 -6.75 6.32 4.52
CA VAL A 80 -6.73 6.14 5.99
C VAL A 80 -8.12 6.41 6.54
N GLU A 81 -8.62 5.49 7.38
CA GLU A 81 -9.91 5.59 8.05
C GLU A 81 -9.75 5.54 9.57
N ARG A 82 -10.76 6.00 10.31
CA ARG A 82 -10.82 5.79 11.75
C ARG A 82 -11.07 4.32 12.07
N SER A 83 -10.42 3.84 13.12
CA SER A 83 -10.59 2.51 13.69
C SER A 83 -11.11 2.63 15.12
N ALA A 84 -11.97 1.69 15.52
CA ALA A 84 -12.36 1.54 16.93
C ALA A 84 -11.24 0.87 17.75
N ASP A 85 -10.34 0.15 17.09
CA ASP A 85 -9.14 -0.41 17.71
C ASP A 85 -8.06 0.69 17.84
N PRO A 86 -7.49 0.92 19.04
CA PRO A 86 -6.39 1.86 19.22
C PRO A 86 -5.12 1.45 18.46
N ALA A 87 -4.91 0.16 18.19
CA ALA A 87 -3.77 -0.33 17.44
C ALA A 87 -3.93 0.00 15.94
N PRO A 88 -2.94 0.66 15.30
CA PRO A 88 -2.99 0.91 13.88
C PRO A 88 -2.98 -0.39 13.06
N ALA A 89 -3.81 -0.45 12.04
CA ALA A 89 -3.97 -1.65 11.21
C ALA A 89 -3.88 -1.34 9.71
N VAL A 90 -3.61 -2.38 8.92
CA VAL A 90 -3.67 -2.32 7.46
C VAL A 90 -4.56 -3.43 6.95
N GLU A 91 -5.52 -3.05 6.12
CA GLU A 91 -6.41 -3.93 5.38
C GLU A 91 -6.08 -3.80 3.89
N ILE A 92 -5.91 -4.94 3.21
CA ILE A 92 -5.64 -5.00 1.78
C ILE A 92 -6.76 -5.82 1.16
N GLY A 93 -7.56 -5.17 0.29
CA GLY A 93 -8.64 -5.78 -0.48
C GLY A 93 -8.26 -6.09 -1.92
#